data_AF-A0A660NI94-F1
#
_entry.id   AF-A0A660NI94-F1
#
_cell.length_a   1.000
_cell.length_b   1.000
_cell.length_c   1.000
_cell.angle_alpha   90.00
_cell.angle_beta   90.00
_cell.angle_gamma   90.00
#
_symmetry.space_group_name_H-M   'P 1'
#
loop_
_entity.id
_entity.type
_entity.pdbx_description
1 polymer ?
#
loop_
_entity_poly.entity_id
_entity_poly.type
_entity_poly.pdbx_seq_one_letter_code
_entity_poly.pdbx_strand_id
1 'polypeptide(L)'
;MNQNKLLNYLLAAMIVWVPNQLHLPADLGVKGLNSINLLFLAILYFVHQRNKQLPPSDATPLKGVFIAYFCMLGWAFLAGQLSDPSMIMEDLTALKNSLFFLCLYFVFYHAVRDETTLRHMFYMVLFVAAVAGLEAIREGIDYGFGVYGETKRAAGPFGTNYKASNLAAVFFSMFMPVFAAVALYQKGRPLVRWGGIGGVGILLLAIFCTYSRQAYLIVAAMLLLMTMKRNVVLGLLILLAVVNYESWVPEGVVTRLAMTEQVSEETGEEQLDESTESRFILWEGAGRLLLSRPWGIGLNHFKREIGSEAPGLAGLDAHNFLVLITTEGGIGGGIMTLVLYGALSTLAWRLWKLAKTADQRTLAAGYAGATVAVMLGNLYGSRLLDGAVTGNYWILTALAARYWVMLKNGVMDETVEPGSENAADSDAAVTATASGAATAMGAGAAAAVGAGASMYAGTGTSTGAGAAASMHGSAAAGAAKGTGAAAGSRAAGRYPGGKAGPRTATRPSARDAYGRLLNPAGTTGNAGATAGGAEAKGTTGQRDASPDSRVGTHTSTAHAFHTTHAAPSPRQPDGTRAAPAPASARPAAAKPAGKRTPPARDKDGRLIRPGE
;
A
#
# COMPACT_ATOMS: atom_id res chain seq x y z
N MET A 1 34.97 11.47 -2.04
CA MET A 1 33.97 11.12 -1.01
C MET A 1 34.25 9.71 -0.52
N ASN A 2 34.27 9.45 0.80
CA ASN A 2 34.51 8.10 1.35
C ASN A 2 33.45 7.12 0.80
N GLN A 3 33.86 5.96 0.27
CA GLN A 3 32.96 4.97 -0.36
C GLN A 3 31.80 4.57 0.56
N ASN A 4 32.03 4.49 1.88
CA ASN A 4 30.98 4.19 2.85
C ASN A 4 29.93 5.31 2.96
N LYS A 5 30.36 6.58 2.89
CA LYS A 5 29.43 7.73 2.89
C LYS A 5 28.57 7.73 1.62
N LEU A 6 29.17 7.42 0.46
CA LEU A 6 28.44 7.30 -0.80
C LEU A 6 27.39 6.20 -0.74
N LEU A 7 27.73 5.01 -0.24
CA LEU A 7 26.76 3.94 -0.06
C LEU A 7 25.59 4.37 0.84
N ASN A 8 25.86 5.04 1.96
CA ASN A 8 24.79 5.52 2.85
C ASN A 8 23.87 6.54 2.16
N TYR A 9 24.40 7.43 1.31
CA TYR A 9 23.58 8.33 0.50
C TYR A 9 22.74 7.59 -0.54
N LEU A 10 23.28 6.55 -1.19
CA LEU A 10 22.53 5.75 -2.16
C LEU A 10 21.40 4.96 -1.49
N LEU A 11 21.64 4.39 -0.31
CA LEU A 11 20.60 3.71 0.48
C LEU A 11 19.50 4.68 0.89
N ALA A 12 19.87 5.86 1.39
CA ALA A 12 18.93 6.94 1.71
C ALA A 12 18.11 7.36 0.48
N ALA A 13 18.75 7.51 -0.67
CA ALA A 13 18.08 7.83 -1.93
C ALA A 13 17.07 6.73 -2.33
N MET A 14 17.39 5.45 -2.11
CA MET A 14 16.45 4.35 -2.39
C MET A 14 15.21 4.41 -1.49
N ILE A 15 15.37 4.70 -0.20
CA ILE A 15 14.25 4.86 0.75
C ILE A 15 13.31 6.00 0.30
N VAL A 16 13.88 7.11 -0.21
CA VAL A 16 13.11 8.24 -0.76
C VAL A 16 12.45 7.85 -2.07
N TRP A 17 13.15 7.16 -2.97
CA TRP A 17 12.68 6.86 -4.31
C TRP A 17 11.50 5.91 -4.30
N VAL A 18 11.54 4.85 -3.48
CA VAL A 18 10.56 3.76 -3.46
C VAL A 18 9.11 4.22 -3.37
N PRO A 19 8.68 5.08 -2.42
CA PRO A 19 7.31 5.57 -2.38
C PRO A 19 7.04 6.74 -3.33
N ASN A 20 8.07 7.39 -3.88
CA ASN A 20 7.95 8.60 -4.72
C ASN A 20 8.14 8.32 -6.22
N GLN A 21 7.85 7.11 -6.68
CA GLN A 21 8.07 6.70 -8.08
C GLN A 21 7.27 7.56 -9.08
N LEU A 22 6.15 8.14 -8.65
CA LEU A 22 5.33 9.03 -9.47
C LEU A 22 5.96 10.40 -9.68
N HIS A 23 6.73 10.88 -8.70
CA HIS A 23 7.37 12.20 -8.73
C HIS A 23 8.75 12.18 -9.37
N LEU A 24 9.37 11.00 -9.45
CA LEU A 24 10.74 10.83 -9.90
C LEU A 24 10.77 10.19 -11.29
N PRO A 25 11.75 10.56 -12.13
CA PRO A 25 11.80 10.08 -13.51
C PRO A 25 11.98 8.56 -13.53
N ALA A 26 10.94 7.86 -13.98
CA ALA A 26 10.95 6.40 -14.11
C ALA A 26 11.59 5.93 -15.43
N ASP A 27 11.50 6.72 -16.50
CA ASP A 27 12.04 6.35 -17.82
C ASP A 27 13.23 7.22 -18.18
N LEU A 28 14.34 6.57 -18.56
CA LEU A 28 15.55 7.23 -19.06
C LEU A 28 15.63 7.20 -20.59
N GLY A 29 14.52 6.87 -21.26
CA GLY A 29 14.43 6.77 -22.73
C GLY A 29 14.95 5.43 -23.28
N VAL A 30 15.34 4.49 -22.41
CA VAL A 30 15.81 3.15 -22.77
C VAL A 30 14.88 2.12 -22.15
N LYS A 31 14.20 1.33 -22.99
CA LYS A 31 13.27 0.28 -22.54
C LYS A 31 13.97 -0.66 -21.55
N GLY A 32 13.43 -0.76 -20.33
CA GLY A 32 13.95 -1.61 -19.26
C GLY A 32 14.97 -0.94 -18.34
N LEU A 33 15.51 0.24 -18.69
CA LEU A 33 16.43 1.00 -17.86
C LEU A 33 15.68 2.12 -17.12
N ASN A 34 15.17 1.80 -15.93
CA ASN A 34 14.57 2.77 -15.02
C ASN A 34 15.64 3.27 -14.03
N SER A 35 15.53 4.54 -13.60
CA SER A 35 16.38 5.15 -12.58
C SER A 35 16.46 4.32 -11.28
N ILE A 36 15.39 3.63 -10.87
CA ILE A 36 15.45 2.72 -9.71
C ILE A 36 16.32 1.48 -9.96
N ASN A 37 16.28 0.91 -11.17
CA ASN A 37 17.11 -0.25 -11.50
C ASN A 37 18.59 0.18 -11.45
N LEU A 38 18.92 1.37 -11.96
CA LEU A 38 20.27 1.92 -11.88
C LEU A 38 20.71 2.17 -10.44
N LEU A 39 19.84 2.77 -9.62
CA LEU A 39 20.12 3.00 -8.21
C LEU A 39 20.34 1.66 -7.46
N PHE A 40 19.50 0.67 -7.73
CA PHE A 40 19.62 -0.67 -7.16
C PHE A 40 20.94 -1.35 -7.56
N LEU A 41 21.31 -1.30 -8.85
CA LEU A 41 22.58 -1.84 -9.35
C LEU A 41 23.79 -1.10 -8.76
N ALA A 42 23.72 0.23 -8.63
CA ALA A 42 24.77 1.02 -7.99
C ALA A 42 24.96 0.61 -6.52
N ILE A 43 23.86 0.47 -5.76
CA ILE A 43 23.92 -0.01 -4.37
C ILE A 43 24.53 -1.41 -4.33
N LEU A 44 24.07 -2.35 -5.18
CA LEU A 44 24.62 -3.70 -5.25
C LEU A 44 26.13 -3.69 -5.52
N TYR A 45 26.59 -2.87 -6.46
CA TYR A 45 28.00 -2.72 -6.76
C TYR A 45 28.79 -2.24 -5.54
N PHE A 46 28.35 -1.18 -4.87
CA PHE A 46 29.05 -0.65 -3.68
C PHE A 46 28.98 -1.60 -2.48
N VAL A 47 27.88 -2.33 -2.30
CA VAL A 47 27.77 -3.40 -1.28
C VAL A 47 28.76 -4.51 -1.58
N HIS A 48 28.85 -4.94 -2.84
CA HIS A 48 29.79 -5.98 -3.27
C HIS A 48 31.24 -5.54 -3.04
N GLN A 49 31.60 -4.32 -3.45
CA GLN A 49 32.96 -3.79 -3.25
C GLN A 49 33.32 -3.69 -1.76
N ARG A 50 32.39 -3.21 -0.92
CA ARG A 50 32.62 -3.15 0.53
C ARG A 50 32.73 -4.53 1.15
N ASN A 51 31.94 -5.51 0.68
CA ASN A 51 32.01 -6.89 1.17
C ASN A 51 33.32 -7.61 0.80
N LYS A 52 34.10 -7.12 -0.19
CA LYS A 52 35.46 -7.63 -0.45
C LYS A 52 36.47 -7.17 0.61
N GLN A 53 36.20 -6.03 1.25
CA GLN A 53 37.10 -5.42 2.22
C GLN A 53 36.74 -5.77 3.67
N LEU A 54 35.53 -6.27 3.90
CA LEU A 54 35.02 -6.66 5.21
C LEU A 54 34.96 -8.19 5.34
N PRO A 55 34.98 -8.72 6.57
CA PRO A 55 34.69 -10.13 6.80
C PRO A 55 33.34 -10.55 6.16
N PRO A 56 33.20 -11.84 5.81
CA PRO A 56 31.96 -12.36 5.25
C PRO A 56 30.72 -11.93 6.03
N SER A 57 29.64 -11.65 5.32
CA SER A 57 28.37 -11.33 5.98
C SER A 57 27.86 -12.50 6.79
N ASP A 58 27.23 -12.17 7.93
CA ASP A 58 26.40 -13.12 8.66
C ASP A 58 25.35 -13.75 7.74
N ALA A 59 24.95 -14.97 8.08
CA ALA A 59 23.90 -15.69 7.37
C ALA A 59 22.60 -14.88 7.39
N THR A 60 22.08 -14.57 6.21
CA THR A 60 20.88 -13.75 6.05
C THR A 60 19.67 -14.47 6.64
N PRO A 61 19.01 -13.90 7.67
CA PRO A 61 17.77 -14.46 8.21
C PRO A 61 16.72 -14.58 7.10
N LEU A 62 15.77 -15.50 7.25
CA LEU A 62 14.64 -15.69 6.32
C LEU A 62 15.01 -16.02 4.87
N LYS A 63 16.30 -16.13 4.49
CA LYS A 63 16.74 -16.39 3.11
C LYS A 63 15.99 -17.56 2.46
N GLY A 64 15.87 -18.69 3.16
CA GLY A 64 15.15 -19.87 2.65
C GLY A 64 13.67 -19.61 2.40
N VAL A 65 13.02 -18.83 3.27
CA VAL A 65 11.59 -18.46 3.12
C VAL A 65 11.40 -17.55 1.90
N PHE A 66 12.25 -16.54 1.72
CA PHE A 66 12.20 -15.68 0.54
C PHE A 66 12.47 -16.46 -0.75
N ILE A 67 13.46 -17.35 -0.78
CA ILE A 67 13.73 -18.19 -1.96
C ILE A 67 12.53 -19.08 -2.27
N ALA A 68 11.94 -19.74 -1.27
CA ALA A 68 10.73 -20.54 -1.48
C ALA A 68 9.56 -19.69 -1.99
N TYR A 69 9.40 -18.47 -1.47
CA TYR A 69 8.37 -17.53 -1.93
C TYR A 69 8.63 -17.07 -3.37
N PHE A 70 9.88 -16.82 -3.76
CA PHE A 70 10.26 -16.48 -5.12
C PHE A 70 10.02 -17.64 -6.09
N CYS A 71 10.32 -18.87 -5.68
CA CYS A 71 9.99 -20.06 -6.45
C CYS A 71 8.47 -20.20 -6.62
N MET A 72 7.67 -19.89 -5.60
CA MET A 72 6.21 -19.88 -5.70
C MET A 72 5.71 -18.80 -6.68
N LEU A 73 6.26 -17.58 -6.65
CA LEU A 73 5.91 -16.53 -7.62
C LEU A 73 6.32 -16.93 -9.04
N GLY A 74 7.49 -17.57 -9.21
CA GLY A 74 7.94 -18.12 -10.48
C GLY A 74 7.01 -19.23 -10.98
N TRP A 75 6.55 -20.11 -10.09
CA TRP A 75 5.54 -21.12 -10.41
C TRP A 75 4.22 -20.48 -10.84
N ALA A 76 3.70 -19.52 -10.08
CA ALA A 76 2.47 -18.80 -10.42
C ALA A 76 2.58 -18.12 -11.79
N PHE A 77 3.72 -17.50 -12.10
CA PHE A 77 3.98 -16.96 -13.43
C PHE A 77 3.94 -18.05 -14.51
N LEU A 78 4.64 -19.17 -14.32
CA LEU A 78 4.67 -20.28 -15.29
C LEU A 78 3.28 -20.89 -15.50
N ALA A 79 2.52 -21.11 -14.43
CA ALA A 79 1.14 -21.62 -14.51
C ALA A 79 0.24 -20.70 -15.36
N GLY A 80 0.40 -19.38 -15.20
CA GLY A 80 -0.26 -18.38 -16.02
C GLY A 80 0.15 -18.46 -17.49
N GLN A 81 1.45 -18.55 -17.78
CA GLN A 81 1.93 -18.63 -19.17
C GLN A 81 1.53 -19.93 -19.88
N LEU A 82 1.38 -21.02 -19.14
CA LEU A 82 0.86 -22.28 -19.69
C LEU A 82 -0.63 -22.20 -20.02
N SER A 83 -1.39 -21.35 -19.32
CA SER A 83 -2.84 -21.19 -19.49
C SER A 83 -3.18 -20.12 -20.53
N ASP A 84 -2.60 -18.93 -20.39
CA ASP A 84 -2.79 -17.78 -21.29
C ASP A 84 -1.47 -16.98 -21.43
N PRO A 85 -0.71 -17.17 -22.53
CA PRO A 85 0.51 -16.42 -22.79
C PRO A 85 0.27 -15.06 -23.48
N SER A 86 -0.98 -14.62 -23.65
CA SER A 86 -1.32 -13.44 -24.47
C SER A 86 -0.66 -12.14 -24.00
N MET A 87 -0.41 -12.00 -22.69
CA MET A 87 0.17 -10.80 -22.07
C MET A 87 1.47 -11.09 -21.29
N ILE A 88 2.33 -11.93 -21.85
CA ILE A 88 3.61 -12.36 -21.24
C ILE A 88 4.47 -11.20 -20.73
N MET A 89 4.50 -10.06 -21.43
CA MET A 89 5.32 -8.91 -21.01
C MET A 89 4.78 -8.22 -19.76
N GLU A 90 3.45 -8.17 -19.61
CA GLU A 90 2.80 -7.63 -18.41
C GLU A 90 3.02 -8.57 -17.22
N ASP A 91 2.87 -9.88 -17.44
CA ASP A 91 3.05 -10.89 -16.40
C ASP A 91 4.52 -10.98 -15.95
N LEU A 92 5.46 -10.87 -16.90
CA LEU A 92 6.89 -10.81 -16.59
C LEU A 92 7.23 -9.52 -15.82
N THR A 93 6.58 -8.40 -16.16
CA THR A 93 6.74 -7.15 -15.42
C THR A 93 6.19 -7.28 -14.00
N ALA A 94 5.04 -7.93 -13.81
CA ALA A 94 4.46 -8.21 -12.51
C ALA A 94 5.36 -9.13 -11.66
N LEU A 95 5.90 -10.20 -12.24
CA LEU A 95 6.88 -11.07 -11.58
C LEU A 95 8.13 -10.29 -11.19
N LYS A 96 8.74 -9.56 -12.14
CA LYS A 96 9.94 -8.76 -11.91
C LYS A 96 9.72 -7.78 -10.75
N ASN A 97 8.63 -7.01 -10.78
CA ASN A 97 8.33 -6.02 -9.75
C ASN A 97 8.10 -6.70 -8.39
N SER A 98 7.32 -7.80 -8.36
CA SER A 98 7.09 -8.57 -7.14
C SER A 98 8.41 -9.04 -6.51
N LEU A 99 9.34 -9.56 -7.30
CA LEU A 99 10.66 -9.99 -6.80
C LEU A 99 11.53 -8.80 -6.38
N PHE A 100 11.57 -7.75 -7.20
CA PHE A 100 12.48 -6.62 -7.05
C PHE A 100 12.34 -5.93 -5.69
N PHE A 101 11.12 -5.63 -5.26
CA PHE A 101 10.92 -4.91 -3.99
C PHE A 101 11.19 -5.80 -2.77
N LEU A 102 10.91 -7.10 -2.85
CA LEU A 102 11.36 -8.05 -1.82
C LEU A 102 12.89 -8.17 -1.79
N CYS A 103 13.57 -8.03 -2.94
CA CYS A 103 15.04 -8.03 -2.98
C CYS A 103 15.70 -6.86 -2.22
N LEU A 104 14.97 -5.76 -1.96
CA LEU A 104 15.45 -4.68 -1.09
C LEU A 104 15.80 -5.20 0.32
N TYR A 105 15.13 -6.27 0.78
CA TYR A 105 15.47 -6.96 2.03
C TYR A 105 16.95 -7.37 2.06
N PHE A 106 17.39 -8.11 1.04
CA PHE A 106 18.76 -8.64 0.97
C PHE A 106 19.79 -7.54 0.81
N VAL A 107 19.48 -6.55 -0.04
CA VAL A 107 20.39 -5.43 -0.31
C VAL A 107 20.63 -4.65 0.98
N PHE A 108 19.59 -4.22 1.68
CA PHE A 108 19.74 -3.45 2.91
C PHE A 108 20.35 -4.27 4.04
N TYR A 109 20.04 -5.56 4.15
CA TYR A 109 20.64 -6.44 5.16
C TYR A 109 22.16 -6.52 5.01
N HIS A 110 22.66 -6.67 3.79
CA HIS A 110 24.11 -6.71 3.53
C HIS A 110 24.76 -5.31 3.49
N ALA A 111 23.97 -4.27 3.20
CA ALA A 111 24.43 -2.88 3.13
C ALA A 111 24.53 -2.20 4.50
N VAL A 112 23.72 -2.56 5.47
CA VAL A 112 23.78 -1.98 6.82
C VAL A 112 24.60 -2.89 7.72
N ARG A 113 25.76 -2.44 8.22
CA ARG A 113 26.69 -3.30 8.98
C ARG A 113 26.91 -2.91 10.43
N ASP A 114 26.62 -1.66 10.78
CA ASP A 114 26.81 -1.06 12.10
C ASP A 114 25.51 -0.38 12.60
N GLU A 115 25.42 -0.14 13.91
CA GLU A 115 24.23 0.47 14.53
C GLU A 115 24.01 1.92 14.08
N THR A 116 25.08 2.66 13.80
CA THR A 116 24.97 4.06 13.38
C THR A 116 24.27 4.15 12.03
N THR A 117 24.72 3.40 11.03
CA THR A 117 24.08 3.33 9.72
C THR A 117 22.65 2.79 9.84
N LEU A 118 22.42 1.78 10.68
CA LEU A 118 21.09 1.22 10.93
C LEU A 118 20.12 2.29 11.45
N ARG A 119 20.55 3.06 12.45
CA ARG A 119 19.77 4.16 13.04
C ARG A 119 19.46 5.25 12.01
N HIS A 120 20.44 5.64 11.19
CA HIS A 120 20.23 6.59 10.11
C HIS A 120 19.19 6.09 9.09
N MET A 121 19.29 4.84 8.63
CA MET A 121 18.34 4.28 7.67
C MET A 121 16.94 4.13 8.29
N PHE A 122 16.85 3.75 9.56
CA PHE A 122 15.58 3.67 10.29
C PHE A 122 14.88 5.03 10.36
N TYR A 123 15.59 6.08 10.77
CA TYR A 123 15.01 7.43 10.80
C TYR A 123 14.74 7.99 9.40
N MET A 124 15.48 7.58 8.38
CA MET A 124 15.20 7.96 7.00
C MET A 124 13.87 7.35 6.51
N VAL A 125 13.58 6.09 6.85
CA VAL A 125 12.27 5.47 6.57
C VAL A 125 11.15 6.25 7.24
N LEU A 126 11.31 6.63 8.51
CA LEU A 126 10.34 7.46 9.23
C LEU A 126 10.17 8.84 8.59
N PHE A 127 11.28 9.51 8.26
CA PHE A 127 11.25 10.82 7.60
C PHE A 127 10.45 10.77 6.30
N VAL A 128 10.73 9.80 5.44
CA VAL A 128 10.00 9.63 4.17
C VAL A 128 8.53 9.32 4.42
N ALA A 129 8.20 8.51 5.44
CA ALA A 129 6.82 8.25 5.80
C ALA A 129 6.08 9.51 6.26
N ALA A 130 6.70 10.36 7.07
CA ALA A 130 6.14 11.64 7.48
C ALA A 130 5.94 12.59 6.28
N VAL A 131 6.91 12.67 5.36
CA VAL A 131 6.79 13.50 4.15
C VAL A 131 5.62 13.04 3.28
N ALA A 132 5.47 11.72 3.06
CA ALA A 132 4.33 11.17 2.35
C ALA A 132 2.99 11.50 3.03
N GLY A 133 2.96 11.50 4.37
CA GLY A 133 1.80 11.93 5.14
C GLY A 133 1.47 13.41 4.97
N LEU A 134 2.48 14.29 5.00
CA LEU A 134 2.31 15.72 4.76
C LEU A 134 1.77 16.02 3.36
N GLU A 135 2.18 15.25 2.36
CA GLU A 135 1.63 15.35 1.01
C GLU A 135 0.14 15.00 0.96
N ALA A 136 -0.27 13.88 1.58
CA ALA A 136 -1.68 13.52 1.67
C ALA A 136 -2.51 14.54 2.46
N ILE A 137 -1.94 15.16 3.50
CA ILE A 137 -2.60 16.25 4.23
C ILE A 137 -2.78 17.48 3.32
N ARG A 138 -1.76 17.83 2.54
CA ARG A 138 -1.83 18.93 1.57
C ARG A 138 -2.94 18.68 0.55
N GLU A 139 -3.03 17.48 -0.02
CA GLU A 139 -4.13 17.12 -0.90
C GLU A 139 -5.49 17.23 -0.20
N GLY A 140 -5.59 16.76 1.06
CA GLY A 140 -6.81 16.90 1.86
C GLY A 140 -7.23 18.36 2.07
N ILE A 141 -6.27 19.26 2.29
CA ILE A 141 -6.51 20.71 2.36
C ILE A 141 -7.02 21.23 1.02
N ASP A 142 -6.39 20.83 -0.09
CA ASP A 142 -6.76 21.26 -1.44
C ASP A 142 -8.18 20.79 -1.84
N TYR A 143 -8.61 19.62 -1.37
CA TYR A 143 -9.98 19.10 -1.60
C TYR A 143 -11.04 19.68 -0.66
N GLY A 144 -10.61 20.23 0.48
CA GLY A 144 -11.44 20.80 1.54
C GLY A 144 -11.83 19.77 2.61
N PHE A 145 -11.60 20.12 3.88
CA PHE A 145 -12.00 19.30 5.02
C PHE A 145 -13.51 19.36 5.29
N GLY A 146 -14.07 18.27 5.82
CA GLY A 146 -15.40 18.25 6.44
C GLY A 146 -16.49 17.58 5.60
N VAL A 147 -16.47 17.68 4.27
CA VAL A 147 -17.47 17.02 3.42
C VAL A 147 -16.86 15.85 2.68
N TYR A 148 -17.39 14.65 2.92
CA TYR A 148 -16.98 13.47 2.17
C TYR A 148 -17.31 13.61 0.68
N GLY A 149 -16.36 13.23 -0.17
CA GLY A 149 -16.60 12.97 -1.58
C GLY A 149 -15.66 11.87 -2.07
N GLU A 150 -16.17 10.91 -2.83
CA GLU A 150 -15.36 9.79 -3.33
C GLU A 150 -14.15 10.29 -4.14
N THR A 151 -14.30 11.37 -4.89
CA THR A 151 -13.24 11.98 -5.70
C THR A 151 -12.26 12.86 -4.92
N LYS A 152 -12.52 13.09 -3.63
CA LYS A 152 -11.78 13.99 -2.73
C LYS A 152 -10.91 13.25 -1.71
N ARG A 153 -10.50 12.04 -2.06
CA ARG A 153 -9.71 11.17 -1.17
C ARG A 153 -8.24 11.33 -1.49
N ALA A 154 -7.44 11.70 -0.50
CA ALA A 154 -6.00 11.88 -0.67
C ALA A 154 -5.31 10.56 -1.03
N ALA A 155 -4.43 10.61 -2.02
CA ALA A 155 -3.61 9.51 -2.51
C ALA A 155 -2.13 9.68 -2.12
N GLY A 156 -1.70 10.89 -1.74
CA GLY A 156 -0.29 11.19 -1.49
C GLY A 156 0.59 10.72 -2.66
N PRO A 157 1.81 10.23 -2.40
CA PRO A 157 2.74 9.91 -3.47
C PRO A 157 2.43 8.60 -4.21
N PHE A 158 1.29 7.96 -3.91
CA PHE A 158 0.94 6.62 -4.39
C PHE A 158 -0.04 6.62 -5.57
N GLY A 159 -0.57 7.77 -5.97
CA GLY A 159 -1.36 7.89 -7.19
C GLY A 159 -1.73 9.31 -7.55
N THR A 160 -2.08 9.52 -8.82
CA THR A 160 -2.50 10.84 -9.33
C THR A 160 -3.97 11.16 -9.07
N ASN A 161 -4.73 10.23 -8.47
CA ASN A 161 -6.14 10.39 -8.20
C ASN A 161 -6.63 9.57 -7.01
N TYR A 162 -7.86 9.84 -6.59
CA TYR A 162 -8.53 9.27 -5.42
C TYR A 162 -8.59 7.74 -5.35
N LYS A 163 -8.46 7.02 -6.47
CA LYS A 163 -8.47 5.54 -6.48
C LYS A 163 -7.26 4.95 -5.75
N ALA A 164 -6.18 5.72 -5.64
CA ALA A 164 -4.98 5.34 -4.90
C ALA A 164 -5.04 5.66 -3.39
N SER A 165 -6.11 6.28 -2.90
CA SER A 165 -6.25 6.61 -1.47
C SER A 165 -6.12 5.40 -0.54
N ASN A 166 -6.60 4.23 -0.96
CA ASN A 166 -6.43 2.99 -0.21
C ASN A 166 -4.96 2.51 -0.16
N LEU A 167 -4.15 2.82 -1.18
CA LEU A 167 -2.69 2.54 -1.17
C LEU A 167 -2.02 3.39 -0.09
N ALA A 168 -2.29 4.70 -0.12
CA ALA A 168 -1.78 5.66 0.83
C ALA A 168 -2.14 5.29 2.27
N ALA A 169 -3.41 4.96 2.49
CA ALA A 169 -3.92 4.62 3.81
C ALA A 169 -3.20 3.41 4.42
N VAL A 170 -2.98 2.35 3.64
CA VAL A 170 -2.22 1.18 4.10
C VAL A 170 -0.77 1.55 4.41
N PHE A 171 -0.11 2.36 3.56
CA PHE A 171 1.23 2.87 3.84
C PHE A 171 1.31 3.60 5.18
N PHE A 172 0.39 4.53 5.44
CA PHE A 172 0.37 5.28 6.70
C PHE A 172 0.07 4.38 7.90
N SER A 173 -0.86 3.43 7.76
CA SER A 173 -1.15 2.44 8.80
C SER A 173 0.05 1.55 9.14
N MET A 174 0.92 1.23 8.16
CA MET A 174 2.13 0.44 8.39
C MET A 174 3.20 1.20 9.18
N PHE A 175 3.39 2.50 8.94
CA PHE A 175 4.45 3.28 9.59
C PHE A 175 4.01 4.03 10.86
N MET A 176 2.71 4.26 11.06
CA MET A 176 2.16 4.83 12.30
C MET A 176 2.63 4.08 13.56
N PRO A 177 2.55 2.73 13.67
CA PRO A 177 3.03 2.03 14.86
C PRO A 177 4.54 2.17 15.07
N VAL A 178 5.33 2.44 14.02
CA VAL A 178 6.77 2.70 14.15
C VAL A 178 7.01 4.05 14.82
N PHE A 179 6.28 5.10 14.41
CA PHE A 179 6.30 6.40 15.11
C PHE A 179 5.79 6.30 16.54
N ALA A 180 4.73 5.52 16.78
CA ALA A 180 4.22 5.26 18.12
C ALA A 180 5.28 4.58 19.00
N ALA A 181 6.05 3.62 18.45
CA ALA A 181 7.16 2.99 19.17
C ALA A 181 8.28 3.99 19.52
N VAL A 182 8.59 4.95 18.64
CA VAL A 182 9.52 6.06 18.96
C VAL A 182 8.97 6.86 20.15
N ALA A 183 7.70 7.28 20.09
CA ALA A 183 7.05 8.07 21.13
C ALA A 183 7.00 7.35 22.50
N LEU A 184 6.83 6.02 22.50
CA LEU A 184 6.66 5.23 23.71
C LEU A 184 7.98 4.84 24.41
N TYR A 185 9.05 4.60 23.65
CA TYR A 185 10.29 4.05 24.19
C TYR A 185 11.43 5.08 24.31
N GLN A 186 11.42 6.18 23.55
CA GLN A 186 12.49 7.20 23.57
C GLN A 186 12.34 8.24 24.69
N LYS A 187 12.05 7.79 25.93
CA LYS A 187 11.75 8.70 27.06
C LYS A 187 12.92 9.63 27.43
N GLY A 188 14.16 9.17 27.27
CA GLY A 188 15.37 9.94 27.58
C GLY A 188 15.82 10.92 26.49
N ARG A 189 15.17 10.94 25.32
CA ARG A 189 15.52 11.83 24.20
C ARG A 189 14.28 12.63 23.78
N PRO A 190 13.95 13.74 24.46
CA PRO A 190 12.67 14.43 24.30
C PRO A 190 12.42 14.90 22.86
N LEU A 191 13.43 15.41 22.16
CA LEU A 191 13.30 15.82 20.76
C LEU A 191 12.90 14.67 19.84
N VAL A 192 13.54 13.50 20.00
CA VAL A 192 13.23 12.29 19.23
C VAL A 192 11.82 11.79 19.57
N ARG A 193 11.46 11.83 20.85
CA ARG A 193 10.12 11.45 21.32
C ARG A 193 9.04 12.36 20.74
N TRP A 194 9.24 13.68 20.77
CA TRP A 194 8.32 14.65 20.18
C TRP A 194 8.23 14.50 18.66
N GLY A 195 9.34 14.18 17.99
CA GLY A 195 9.31 13.77 16.58
C GLY A 195 8.45 12.52 16.34
N GLY A 196 8.54 11.54 17.25
CA GLY A 196 7.66 10.37 17.30
C GLY A 196 6.17 10.74 17.39
N ILE A 197 5.82 11.59 18.35
CA ILE A 197 4.45 12.08 18.57
C ILE A 197 3.94 12.88 17.36
N GLY A 198 4.77 13.79 16.84
CA GLY A 198 4.45 14.57 15.64
C GLY A 198 4.21 13.68 14.42
N GLY A 199 5.03 12.65 14.23
CA GLY A 199 4.84 11.67 13.16
C GLY A 199 3.55 10.86 13.31
N VAL A 200 3.16 10.45 14.53
CA VAL A 200 1.84 9.85 14.77
C VAL A 200 0.74 10.82 14.36
N GLY A 201 0.81 12.09 14.77
CA GLY A 201 -0.17 13.12 14.41
C GLY A 201 -0.29 13.33 12.90
N ILE A 202 0.84 13.44 12.19
CA ILE A 202 0.90 13.57 10.74
C ILE A 202 0.23 12.36 10.07
N LEU A 203 0.61 11.14 10.44
CA LEU A 203 0.07 9.94 9.79
C LEU A 203 -1.40 9.70 10.11
N LEU A 204 -1.87 10.02 11.33
CA LEU A 204 -3.29 9.96 11.67
C LEU A 204 -4.11 10.95 10.84
N LEU A 205 -3.64 12.21 10.72
CA LEU A 205 -4.33 13.21 9.91
C LEU A 205 -4.32 12.84 8.43
N ALA A 206 -3.20 12.34 7.92
CA ALA A 206 -3.10 11.82 6.56
C ALA A 206 -4.11 10.69 6.32
N ILE A 207 -4.26 9.75 7.26
CA ILE A 207 -5.25 8.67 7.20
C ILE A 207 -6.67 9.23 7.13
N PHE A 208 -7.03 10.25 7.91
CA PHE A 208 -8.34 10.91 7.78
C PHE A 208 -8.56 11.51 6.38
N CYS A 209 -7.52 12.10 5.77
CA CYS A 209 -7.60 12.63 4.41
C CYS A 209 -7.84 11.55 3.33
N THR A 210 -7.47 10.29 3.60
CA THR A 210 -7.70 9.17 2.65
C THR A 210 -9.14 8.66 2.63
N TYR A 211 -9.92 8.94 3.67
CA TYR A 211 -11.26 8.36 3.89
C TYR A 211 -11.31 6.82 3.75
N SER A 212 -10.24 6.14 4.15
CA SER A 212 -10.12 4.68 4.06
C SER A 212 -10.62 4.01 5.34
N ARG A 213 -11.80 3.38 5.27
CA ARG A 213 -12.44 2.68 6.41
C ARG A 213 -11.52 1.62 7.04
N GLN A 214 -10.86 0.82 6.21
CA GLN A 214 -9.94 -0.23 6.68
C GLN A 214 -8.77 0.36 7.49
N ALA A 215 -8.27 1.53 7.12
CA ALA A 215 -7.14 2.14 7.81
C ALA A 215 -7.52 2.61 9.22
N TYR A 216 -8.76 3.09 9.42
CA TYR A 216 -9.27 3.44 10.74
C TYR A 216 -9.30 2.21 11.66
N LEU A 217 -9.80 1.07 11.17
CA LEU A 217 -9.83 -0.18 11.93
C LEU A 217 -8.42 -0.68 12.27
N ILE A 218 -7.50 -0.66 11.31
CA ILE A 218 -6.11 -1.08 11.52
C ILE A 218 -5.43 -0.20 12.57
N VAL A 219 -5.56 1.12 12.45
CA VAL A 219 -4.97 2.07 13.40
C VAL A 219 -5.57 1.92 14.80
N ALA A 220 -6.89 1.81 14.91
CA ALA A 220 -7.56 1.60 16.19
C ALA A 220 -7.06 0.31 16.87
N ALA A 221 -7.02 -0.80 16.12
CA ALA A 221 -6.48 -2.06 16.61
C ALA A 221 -5.01 -1.93 17.04
N MET A 222 -4.17 -1.21 16.27
CA MET A 222 -2.74 -1.02 16.61
C MET A 222 -2.56 -0.18 17.86
N LEU A 223 -3.26 0.95 17.97
CA LEU A 223 -3.20 1.80 19.16
C LEU A 223 -3.65 1.04 20.40
N LEU A 224 -4.74 0.27 20.30
CA LEU A 224 -5.25 -0.55 21.39
C LEU A 224 -4.24 -1.64 21.81
N LEU A 225 -3.71 -2.41 20.85
CA LEU A 225 -2.73 -3.47 21.12
C LEU A 225 -1.44 -2.94 21.74
N MET A 226 -0.95 -1.78 21.31
CA MET A 226 0.28 -1.17 21.81
C MET A 226 0.11 -0.53 23.21
N THR A 227 -1.11 -0.11 23.57
CA THR A 227 -1.36 0.62 24.83
C THR A 227 -1.98 -0.23 25.92
N MET A 228 -2.95 -1.10 25.61
CA MET A 228 -3.64 -1.94 26.61
C MET A 228 -2.68 -2.79 27.43
N LYS A 229 -1.61 -3.31 26.82
CA LYS A 229 -0.62 -4.15 27.51
C LYS A 229 0.32 -3.38 28.42
N ARG A 230 0.39 -2.05 28.27
CA ARG A 230 1.34 -1.20 29.02
C ARG A 230 0.65 -0.34 30.06
N ASN A 231 -0.54 0.16 29.73
CA ASN A 231 -1.36 0.96 30.62
C ASN A 231 -2.83 0.73 30.24
N VAL A 232 -3.52 -0.09 31.03
CA VAL A 232 -4.94 -0.41 30.83
C VAL A 232 -5.79 0.86 30.80
N VAL A 233 -5.47 1.87 31.60
CA VAL A 233 -6.19 3.16 31.60
C VAL A 233 -6.03 3.87 30.25
N LEU A 234 -4.81 3.95 29.71
CA LEU A 234 -4.60 4.56 28.40
C LEU A 234 -5.30 3.76 27.29
N GLY A 235 -5.29 2.43 27.37
CA GLY A 235 -6.03 1.55 26.46
C GLY A 235 -7.54 1.77 26.54
N LEU A 236 -8.09 1.92 27.75
CA LEU A 236 -9.51 2.25 27.97
C LEU A 236 -9.87 3.64 27.47
N LEU A 237 -8.98 4.63 27.63
CA LEU A 237 -9.19 5.97 27.06
C LEU A 237 -9.19 5.96 25.54
N ILE A 238 -8.31 5.19 24.92
CA ILE A 238 -8.30 5.00 23.46
C ILE A 238 -9.57 4.28 23.01
N LEU A 239 -9.98 3.22 23.73
CA LEU A 239 -11.23 2.53 23.44
C LEU A 239 -12.43 3.48 23.56
N LEU A 240 -12.48 4.30 24.61
CA LEU A 240 -13.51 5.31 24.79
C LEU A 240 -13.50 6.33 23.66
N ALA A 241 -12.31 6.78 23.21
CA ALA A 241 -12.19 7.68 22.06
C ALA A 241 -12.68 7.02 20.76
N VAL A 242 -12.38 5.74 20.54
CA VAL A 242 -12.86 4.98 19.38
C VAL A 242 -14.38 4.81 19.41
N VAL A 243 -14.96 4.51 20.58
CA VAL A 243 -16.43 4.40 20.73
C VAL A 243 -17.12 5.75 20.54
N ASN A 244 -16.50 6.85 20.95
CA ASN A 244 -17.04 8.21 20.80
C ASN A 244 -16.49 8.93 19.56
N TYR A 245 -16.13 8.21 18.50
CA TYR A 245 -15.47 8.80 17.32
C TYR A 245 -16.26 9.94 16.66
N GLU A 246 -17.60 9.87 16.68
CA GLU A 246 -18.48 10.89 16.11
C GLU A 246 -18.31 12.28 16.75
N SER A 247 -17.83 12.34 17.99
CA SER A 247 -17.68 13.60 18.74
C SER A 247 -16.42 14.41 18.40
N TRP A 248 -15.41 13.79 17.79
CA TRP A 248 -14.10 14.42 17.60
C TRP A 248 -13.47 14.20 16.21
N VAL A 249 -13.91 13.18 15.47
CA VAL A 249 -13.43 12.91 14.12
C VAL A 249 -14.14 13.86 13.12
N PRO A 250 -13.48 14.31 12.02
CA PRO A 250 -14.13 15.14 11.02
C PRO A 250 -15.42 14.54 10.45
N GLU A 251 -16.44 15.38 10.21
CA GLU A 251 -17.78 14.97 9.75
C GLU A 251 -17.74 14.03 8.53
N GLY A 252 -16.94 14.34 7.50
CA GLY A 252 -16.83 13.47 6.33
C GLY A 252 -16.30 12.05 6.64
N VAL A 253 -15.56 11.85 7.73
CA VAL A 253 -15.14 10.51 8.16
C VAL A 253 -16.30 9.78 8.83
N VAL A 254 -17.10 10.50 9.63
CA VAL A 254 -18.35 9.97 10.19
C VAL A 254 -19.29 9.57 9.06
N THR A 255 -19.51 10.44 8.08
CA THR A 255 -20.28 10.12 6.86
C THR A 255 -19.71 8.88 6.17
N ARG A 256 -18.38 8.77 6.04
CA ARG A 256 -17.74 7.63 5.40
C ARG A 256 -18.01 6.31 6.11
N LEU A 257 -17.98 6.32 7.44
CA LEU A 257 -18.24 5.16 8.29
C LEU A 257 -19.73 4.81 8.26
N ALA A 258 -20.62 5.79 8.38
CA ALA A 258 -22.07 5.62 8.35
C ALA A 258 -22.59 5.02 7.03
N MET A 259 -21.97 5.33 5.88
CA MET A 259 -22.31 4.69 4.59
C MET A 259 -22.07 3.16 4.56
N THR A 260 -21.49 2.57 5.61
CA THR A 260 -21.31 1.12 5.73
C THR A 260 -22.56 0.42 6.25
N GLU A 261 -23.43 1.15 6.95
CA GLU A 261 -24.73 0.67 7.45
C GLU A 261 -25.81 1.16 6.48
N GLN A 262 -26.18 0.33 5.50
CA GLN A 262 -27.34 0.61 4.65
C GLN A 262 -28.50 -0.26 5.13
N VAL A 263 -29.50 0.35 5.76
CA VAL A 263 -30.77 -0.32 6.03
C VAL A 263 -31.63 -0.15 4.79
N SER A 264 -32.06 -1.26 4.19
CA SER A 264 -33.00 -1.23 3.07
C SER A 264 -34.30 -0.55 3.53
N GLU A 265 -34.63 0.61 2.95
CA GLU A 265 -35.88 1.34 3.27
C GLU A 265 -37.15 0.51 2.94
N GLU A 266 -37.03 -0.53 2.10
CA GLU A 266 -38.15 -1.34 1.62
C GLU A 266 -38.38 -2.62 2.44
N THR A 267 -37.35 -3.15 3.10
CA THR A 267 -37.44 -4.42 3.85
C THR A 267 -37.05 -4.32 5.32
N GLY A 268 -36.44 -3.21 5.75
CA GLY A 268 -35.96 -3.04 7.13
C GLY A 268 -34.81 -3.99 7.51
N GLU A 269 -34.26 -4.72 6.54
CA GLU A 269 -33.12 -5.61 6.71
C GLU A 269 -31.81 -4.84 6.55
N GLU A 270 -30.84 -5.20 7.39
CA GLU A 270 -29.48 -4.68 7.37
C GLU A 270 -28.78 -5.20 6.09
N GLN A 271 -28.64 -4.35 5.07
CA GLN A 271 -27.90 -4.68 3.86
C GLN A 271 -26.44 -4.22 4.02
N LEU A 272 -25.51 -5.13 3.73
CA LEU A 272 -24.10 -4.78 3.66
C LEU A 272 -23.89 -3.82 2.48
N ASP A 273 -23.08 -2.77 2.67
CA ASP A 273 -22.69 -1.84 1.60
C ASP A 273 -22.26 -2.60 0.32
N GLU A 274 -22.63 -2.07 -0.86
CA GLU A 274 -22.34 -2.62 -2.20
C GLU A 274 -20.85 -3.02 -2.35
N SER A 275 -19.95 -2.28 -1.69
CA SER A 275 -18.51 -2.56 -1.68
C SER A 275 -18.06 -3.75 -0.82
N THR A 276 -18.87 -4.19 0.14
CA THR A 276 -18.61 -5.36 1.01
C THR A 276 -19.30 -6.60 0.46
N GLU A 277 -20.53 -6.47 -0.02
CA GLU A 277 -21.24 -7.57 -0.70
C GLU A 277 -20.49 -8.04 -1.95
N SER A 278 -20.00 -7.11 -2.78
CA SER A 278 -19.19 -7.42 -3.96
C SER A 278 -17.90 -8.19 -3.64
N ARG A 279 -17.32 -8.05 -2.43
CA ARG A 279 -16.13 -8.84 -2.04
C ARG A 279 -16.47 -10.31 -1.86
N PHE A 280 -17.61 -10.63 -1.25
CA PHE A 280 -18.00 -12.03 -1.07
C PHE A 280 -18.26 -12.72 -2.40
N ILE A 281 -18.92 -12.04 -3.34
CA ILE A 281 -19.13 -12.53 -4.71
C ILE A 281 -17.77 -12.73 -5.42
N LEU A 282 -16.83 -11.77 -5.28
CA LEU A 282 -15.47 -11.92 -5.81
C LEU A 282 -14.73 -13.11 -5.21
N TRP A 283 -14.88 -13.35 -3.90
CA TRP A 283 -14.18 -14.45 -3.22
C TRP A 283 -14.79 -15.81 -3.56
N GLU A 284 -16.10 -15.87 -3.76
CA GLU A 284 -16.78 -17.06 -4.26
C GLU A 284 -16.31 -17.38 -5.68
N GLY A 285 -16.27 -16.37 -6.57
CA GLY A 285 -15.73 -16.53 -7.92
C GLY A 285 -14.25 -16.94 -7.92
N ALA A 286 -13.44 -16.35 -7.04
CA ALA A 286 -12.05 -16.75 -6.82
C ALA A 286 -11.95 -18.23 -6.37
N GLY A 287 -12.86 -18.68 -5.51
CA GLY A 287 -12.97 -20.07 -5.09
C GLY A 287 -13.28 -21.00 -6.26
N ARG A 288 -14.21 -20.63 -7.15
CA ARG A 288 -14.50 -21.40 -8.37
C ARG A 288 -13.31 -21.46 -9.33
N LEU A 289 -12.60 -20.33 -9.51
CA LEU A 289 -11.35 -20.31 -10.27
C LEU A 289 -10.30 -21.25 -9.67
N LEU A 290 -10.12 -21.22 -8.34
CA LEU A 290 -9.19 -22.10 -7.64
C LEU A 290 -9.57 -23.59 -7.76
N LEU A 291 -10.86 -23.91 -7.66
CA LEU A 291 -11.34 -25.28 -7.82
C LEU A 291 -11.11 -25.81 -9.25
N SER A 292 -11.29 -24.96 -10.26
CA SER A 292 -11.01 -25.33 -11.65
C SER A 292 -9.52 -25.46 -11.94
N ARG A 293 -8.67 -24.65 -11.29
CA ARG A 293 -7.21 -24.65 -11.44
C ARG A 293 -6.50 -24.62 -10.06
N PRO A 294 -6.42 -25.77 -9.36
CA PRO A 294 -5.85 -25.84 -8.00
C PRO A 294 -4.38 -25.41 -7.90
N TRP A 295 -3.67 -25.49 -9.02
CA TRP A 295 -2.26 -25.13 -9.15
C TRP A 295 -2.01 -23.64 -9.39
N GLY A 296 -3.08 -22.86 -9.55
CA GLY A 296 -3.05 -21.41 -9.78
C GLY A 296 -3.45 -21.03 -11.20
N ILE A 297 -4.18 -19.92 -11.32
CA ILE A 297 -4.60 -19.37 -12.62
C ILE A 297 -3.48 -18.58 -13.31
N GLY A 298 -2.49 -18.11 -12.56
CA GLY A 298 -1.41 -17.29 -13.07
C GLY A 298 -1.17 -16.01 -12.27
N LEU A 299 0.10 -15.67 -12.02
CA LEU A 299 0.46 -14.38 -11.40
C LEU A 299 0.03 -13.22 -12.31
N ASN A 300 -0.72 -12.25 -11.78
CA ASN A 300 -1.32 -11.12 -12.52
C ASN A 300 -2.50 -11.50 -13.45
N HIS A 301 -3.08 -12.70 -13.31
CA HIS A 301 -4.22 -13.13 -14.13
C HIS A 301 -5.58 -12.82 -13.47
N PHE A 302 -5.65 -12.58 -12.16
CA PHE A 302 -6.93 -12.52 -11.44
C PHE A 302 -7.96 -11.57 -12.05
N LYS A 303 -7.56 -10.32 -12.34
CA LYS A 303 -8.46 -9.30 -12.90
C LYS A 303 -8.97 -9.66 -14.29
N ARG A 304 -8.19 -10.43 -15.06
CA ARG A 304 -8.54 -10.83 -16.43
C ARG A 304 -9.55 -11.96 -16.42
N GLU A 305 -9.45 -12.83 -15.43
CA GLU A 305 -10.19 -14.09 -15.40
C GLU A 305 -11.42 -14.05 -14.50
N ILE A 306 -11.45 -13.18 -13.48
CA ILE A 306 -12.57 -13.12 -12.53
C ILE A 306 -13.91 -12.81 -13.21
N GLY A 307 -13.90 -12.18 -14.39
CA GLY A 307 -15.10 -11.92 -15.18
C GLY A 307 -15.81 -13.19 -15.67
N SER A 308 -15.14 -14.34 -15.76
CA SER A 308 -15.81 -15.60 -16.13
C SER A 308 -16.71 -16.12 -15.00
N GLU A 309 -16.31 -15.90 -13.75
CA GLU A 309 -17.02 -16.39 -12.56
C GLU A 309 -17.90 -15.33 -11.89
N ALA A 310 -17.59 -14.05 -12.10
CA ALA A 310 -18.33 -12.90 -11.59
C ALA A 310 -18.38 -11.78 -12.67
N PRO A 311 -19.23 -11.92 -13.70
CA PRO A 311 -19.27 -11.00 -14.83
C PRO A 311 -19.50 -9.52 -14.46
N GLY A 312 -20.32 -9.27 -13.43
CA GLY A 312 -20.59 -7.91 -12.93
C GLY A 312 -19.39 -7.25 -12.23
N LEU A 313 -18.35 -8.00 -11.92
CA LEU A 313 -17.16 -7.58 -11.17
C LEU A 313 -15.87 -7.83 -11.98
N ALA A 314 -15.99 -7.98 -13.30
CA ALA A 314 -14.87 -8.18 -14.21
C ALA A 314 -13.83 -7.05 -14.09
N GLY A 315 -12.54 -7.40 -14.11
CA GLY A 315 -11.45 -6.44 -13.99
C GLY A 315 -11.16 -5.95 -12.57
N LEU A 316 -11.96 -6.35 -11.57
CA LEU A 316 -11.74 -5.94 -10.18
C LEU A 316 -10.74 -6.83 -9.45
N ASP A 317 -10.14 -6.26 -8.42
CA ASP A 317 -9.19 -6.94 -7.54
C ASP A 317 -9.92 -7.69 -6.42
N ALA A 318 -9.34 -8.80 -5.94
CA ALA A 318 -9.92 -9.56 -4.82
C ALA A 318 -10.08 -8.74 -3.53
N HIS A 319 -9.34 -7.64 -3.38
CA HIS A 319 -9.32 -6.81 -2.16
C HIS A 319 -9.00 -7.61 -0.89
N ASN A 320 -8.29 -8.73 -1.05
CA ASN A 320 -7.73 -9.56 0.00
C ASN A 320 -6.55 -10.31 -0.62
N PHE A 321 -5.35 -10.08 -0.11
CA PHE A 321 -4.14 -10.61 -0.70
C PHE A 321 -4.07 -12.13 -0.60
N LEU A 322 -4.59 -12.72 0.49
CA LEU A 322 -4.62 -14.18 0.63
C LEU A 322 -5.54 -14.80 -0.41
N VAL A 323 -6.72 -14.24 -0.64
CA VAL A 323 -7.63 -14.71 -1.71
C VAL A 323 -6.95 -14.56 -3.07
N LEU A 324 -6.36 -13.39 -3.34
CA LEU A 324 -5.68 -13.09 -4.60
C LEU A 324 -4.55 -14.10 -4.87
N ILE A 325 -3.57 -14.19 -3.97
CA ILE A 325 -2.37 -15.01 -4.20
C ILE A 325 -2.66 -16.51 -4.16
N THR A 326 -3.68 -16.93 -3.39
CA THR A 326 -4.13 -18.33 -3.39
C THR A 326 -4.81 -18.67 -4.73
N THR A 327 -5.50 -17.72 -5.35
CA THR A 327 -6.10 -17.94 -6.66
C THR A 327 -5.02 -17.95 -7.76
N GLU A 328 -4.14 -16.94 -7.75
CA GLU A 328 -3.09 -16.78 -8.78
C GLU A 328 -1.99 -17.83 -8.71
N GLY A 329 -1.49 -18.15 -7.50
CA GLY A 329 -0.44 -19.15 -7.27
C GLY A 329 -0.94 -20.51 -6.78
N GLY A 330 -2.26 -20.72 -6.78
CA GLY A 330 -2.89 -21.94 -6.27
C GLY A 330 -2.81 -22.07 -4.75
N ILE A 331 -3.17 -23.23 -4.22
CA ILE A 331 -3.09 -23.53 -2.78
C ILE A 331 -1.68 -23.25 -2.23
N GLY A 332 -0.65 -23.52 -3.04
CA GLY A 332 0.74 -23.22 -2.72
C GLY A 332 1.01 -21.73 -2.47
N GLY A 333 0.37 -20.83 -3.21
CA GLY A 333 0.47 -19.38 -3.02
C GLY A 333 -0.05 -18.91 -1.66
N GLY A 334 -1.20 -19.45 -1.24
CA GLY A 334 -1.78 -19.19 0.07
C GLY A 334 -0.89 -19.69 1.21
N ILE A 335 -0.47 -20.96 1.15
CA ILE A 335 0.41 -21.58 2.15
C ILE A 335 1.72 -20.80 2.27
N MET A 336 2.38 -20.48 1.15
CA MET A 336 3.66 -19.77 1.18
C MET A 336 3.54 -18.35 1.72
N THR A 337 2.39 -17.69 1.52
CA THR A 337 2.12 -16.39 2.12
C THR A 337 1.94 -16.50 3.64
N LEU A 338 1.24 -17.53 4.13
CA LEU A 338 1.14 -17.80 5.57
C LEU A 338 2.49 -18.14 6.21
N VAL A 339 3.33 -18.92 5.51
CA VAL A 339 4.72 -19.21 5.94
C VAL A 339 5.54 -17.93 6.02
N LEU A 340 5.42 -17.04 5.02
CA LEU A 340 6.09 -15.74 5.02
C LEU A 340 5.64 -14.89 6.21
N TYR A 341 4.34 -14.79 6.47
CA TYR A 341 3.79 -14.08 7.64
C TYR A 341 4.25 -14.67 8.97
N GLY A 342 4.27 -15.99 9.10
CA GLY A 342 4.81 -16.67 10.28
C GLY A 342 6.30 -16.37 10.49
N ALA A 343 7.08 -16.33 9.41
CA ALA A 343 8.51 -16.02 9.45
C ALA A 343 8.78 -14.55 9.84
N LEU A 344 8.03 -13.59 9.30
CA LEU A 344 8.13 -12.17 9.64
C LEU A 344 7.76 -11.91 11.12
N SER A 345 6.69 -12.57 11.58
CA SER A 345 6.26 -12.57 12.98
C SER A 345 7.30 -13.17 13.91
N THR A 346 7.90 -14.28 13.51
CA THR A 346 8.97 -14.94 14.27
C THR A 346 10.19 -14.03 14.39
N LEU A 347 10.57 -13.32 13.32
CA LEU A 347 11.64 -12.34 13.36
C LEU A 347 11.33 -11.20 14.35
N ALA A 348 10.10 -10.67 14.32
CA ALA A 348 9.68 -9.61 15.25
C ALA A 348 9.77 -10.07 16.70
N TRP A 349 9.29 -11.28 17.00
CA TRP A 349 9.37 -11.87 18.33
C TRP A 349 10.80 -12.14 18.79
N ARG A 350 11.65 -12.69 17.91
CA ARG A 350 13.07 -12.94 18.21
C ARG A 350 13.84 -11.66 18.48
N LEU A 351 13.58 -10.60 17.72
CA LEU A 351 14.16 -9.28 17.94
C LEU A 351 13.70 -8.69 19.27
N TRP A 352 12.39 -8.76 19.56
CA TRP A 352 11.82 -8.28 20.81
C TRP A 352 12.45 -8.95 22.05
N LYS A 353 12.67 -10.26 21.99
CA LYS A 353 13.30 -11.02 23.09
C LYS A 353 14.71 -10.56 23.44
N LEU A 354 15.46 -10.01 22.48
CA LEU A 354 16.82 -9.53 22.70
C LEU A 354 16.90 -8.03 23.00
N ALA A 355 15.81 -7.28 22.80
CA ALA A 355 15.79 -5.83 22.91
C ALA A 355 15.79 -5.35 24.38
N LYS A 356 16.89 -4.73 24.81
CA LYS A 356 17.08 -4.22 26.18
C LYS A 356 17.05 -2.70 26.24
N THR A 357 17.74 -2.03 25.32
CA THR A 357 17.84 -0.56 25.31
C THR A 357 16.60 0.11 24.69
N ALA A 358 16.45 1.43 24.89
CA ALA A 358 15.37 2.20 24.29
C ALA A 358 15.36 2.10 22.75
N ASP A 359 16.53 2.25 22.11
CA ASP A 359 16.67 2.17 20.65
C ASP A 359 16.30 0.76 20.12
N GLN A 360 16.76 -0.29 20.80
CA GLN A 360 16.42 -1.67 20.46
C GLN A 360 14.91 -1.93 20.58
N ARG A 361 14.30 -1.49 21.68
CA ARG A 361 12.86 -1.66 21.93
C ARG A 361 12.00 -0.84 20.96
N THR A 362 12.44 0.37 20.60
CA THR A 362 11.78 1.19 19.57
C THR A 362 11.71 0.44 18.24
N LEU A 363 12.83 -0.07 17.74
CA LEU A 363 12.83 -0.79 16.45
C LEU A 363 12.06 -2.10 16.54
N ALA A 364 12.25 -2.88 17.61
CA ALA A 364 11.55 -4.15 17.80
C ALA A 364 10.02 -4.00 17.85
N ALA A 365 9.52 -3.07 18.67
CA ALA A 365 8.09 -2.80 18.78
C ALA A 365 7.52 -2.18 17.50
N GLY A 366 8.26 -1.24 16.89
CA GLY A 366 7.86 -0.60 15.64
C GLY A 366 7.73 -1.60 14.49
N TYR A 367 8.74 -2.46 14.30
CA TYR A 367 8.71 -3.51 13.28
C TYR A 367 7.59 -4.54 13.54
N ALA A 368 7.35 -4.93 14.80
CA ALA A 368 6.24 -5.81 15.16
C ALA A 368 4.89 -5.18 14.78
N GLY A 369 4.66 -3.92 15.17
CA GLY A 369 3.42 -3.20 14.83
C GLY A 369 3.25 -3.00 13.32
N ALA A 370 4.32 -2.64 12.60
CA ALA A 370 4.31 -2.52 11.14
C ALA A 370 3.96 -3.85 10.47
N THR A 371 4.50 -4.97 10.97
CA THR A 371 4.22 -6.32 10.45
C THR A 371 2.76 -6.70 10.63
N VAL A 372 2.16 -6.41 11.80
CA VAL A 372 0.73 -6.65 12.00
C VAL A 372 -0.11 -5.74 11.10
N ALA A 373 0.26 -4.47 10.96
CA ALA A 373 -0.42 -3.55 10.06
C ALA A 373 -0.35 -3.98 8.57
N VAL A 374 0.79 -4.53 8.12
CA VAL A 374 0.93 -5.15 6.78
C VAL A 374 -0.05 -6.31 6.63
N MET A 375 -0.12 -7.21 7.61
CA MET A 375 -1.02 -8.37 7.55
C MET A 375 -2.47 -7.93 7.47
N LEU A 376 -2.91 -7.03 8.37
CA LEU A 376 -4.28 -6.53 8.37
C LEU A 376 -4.61 -5.72 7.11
N GLY A 377 -3.67 -4.90 6.63
CA GLY A 377 -3.82 -4.17 5.36
C GLY A 377 -3.96 -5.08 4.13
N ASN A 378 -3.48 -6.32 4.24
CA ASN A 378 -3.60 -7.36 3.22
C ASN A 378 -4.77 -8.33 3.46
N LEU A 379 -5.47 -8.26 4.59
CA LEU A 379 -6.76 -8.93 4.76
C LEU A 379 -7.89 -8.11 4.11
N TYR A 380 -7.78 -6.78 4.15
CA TYR A 380 -8.75 -5.85 3.55
C TYR A 380 -8.25 -5.24 2.22
N GLY A 381 -7.11 -5.72 1.70
CA GLY A 381 -6.51 -5.26 0.45
C GLY A 381 -5.48 -6.24 -0.09
N SER A 382 -4.81 -5.89 -1.18
CA SER A 382 -3.92 -6.76 -1.95
C SER A 382 -2.57 -6.10 -2.24
N ARG A 383 -1.91 -5.58 -1.20
CA ARG A 383 -0.79 -4.62 -1.33
C ARG A 383 0.58 -5.21 -1.08
N LEU A 384 0.69 -6.48 -0.65
CA LEU A 384 1.96 -7.07 -0.21
C LEU A 384 3.08 -7.00 -1.27
N LEU A 385 2.71 -7.13 -2.55
CA LEU A 385 3.64 -7.08 -3.69
C LEU A 385 3.67 -5.71 -4.38
N ASP A 386 2.92 -4.74 -3.88
CA ASP A 386 2.98 -3.36 -4.36
C ASP A 386 4.23 -2.69 -3.80
N GLY A 387 5.21 -2.52 -4.68
CA GLY A 387 6.51 -1.97 -4.33
C GLY A 387 6.51 -0.55 -3.81
N ALA A 388 5.65 0.31 -4.36
CA ALA A 388 5.58 1.70 -3.91
C ALA A 388 5.09 1.78 -2.47
N VAL A 389 4.17 0.89 -2.09
CA VAL A 389 3.59 0.83 -0.75
C VAL A 389 4.47 0.03 0.23
N THR A 390 4.96 -1.15 -0.17
CA THR A 390 5.62 -2.08 0.77
C THR A 390 7.15 -2.11 0.65
N GLY A 391 7.76 -1.47 -0.35
CA GLY A 391 9.21 -1.47 -0.52
C GLY A 391 9.97 -0.97 0.72
N ASN A 392 9.49 0.11 1.34
CA ASN A 392 10.07 0.60 2.60
C ASN A 392 9.80 -0.33 3.79
N TYR A 393 8.74 -1.15 3.76
CA TYR A 393 8.53 -2.22 4.74
C TYR A 393 9.55 -3.35 4.57
N TRP A 394 9.90 -3.73 3.34
CA TRP A 394 10.97 -4.72 3.09
C TRP A 394 12.34 -4.20 3.54
N ILE A 395 12.60 -2.89 3.40
CA ILE A 395 13.76 -2.22 3.98
C ILE A 395 13.73 -2.29 5.51
N LEU A 396 12.60 -1.94 6.15
CA LEU A 396 12.47 -2.02 7.60
C LEU A 396 12.67 -3.46 8.11
N THR A 397 12.16 -4.46 7.39
CA THR A 397 12.39 -5.89 7.66
C THR A 397 13.88 -6.23 7.61
N ALA A 398 14.63 -5.66 6.66
CA ALA A 398 16.08 -5.84 6.57
C ALA A 398 16.82 -5.26 7.78
N LEU A 399 16.43 -4.04 8.20
CA LEU A 399 17.00 -3.39 9.37
C LEU A 399 16.70 -4.19 10.64
N ALA A 400 15.47 -4.69 10.79
CA ALA A 400 15.09 -5.56 11.92
C ALA A 400 15.90 -6.87 11.94
N ALA A 401 16.06 -7.53 10.78
CA ALA A 401 16.87 -8.72 10.65
C ALA A 401 18.35 -8.46 10.98
N ARG A 402 18.90 -7.34 10.50
CA ARG A 402 20.28 -6.95 10.78
C ARG A 402 20.48 -6.67 12.27
N TYR A 403 19.56 -5.92 12.88
CA TYR A 403 19.65 -5.62 14.31
C TYR A 403 19.59 -6.90 15.15
N TRP A 404 18.66 -7.81 14.81
CA TRP A 404 18.56 -9.09 15.51
C TRP A 404 19.87 -9.87 15.48
N VAL A 405 20.56 -9.92 14.34
CA VAL A 405 21.86 -10.59 14.21
C VAL A 405 22.94 -9.89 15.04
N MET A 406 23.01 -8.55 15.02
CA MET A 406 23.96 -7.79 15.84
C MET A 406 23.77 -8.08 17.33
N LEU A 407 22.52 -8.08 17.81
CA LEU A 407 22.19 -8.37 19.21
C LEU A 407 22.48 -9.83 19.57
N LYS A 408 22.16 -10.77 18.67
CA LYS A 408 22.42 -12.21 18.89
C LYS A 408 23.91 -12.50 19.01
N ASN A 409 24.74 -11.84 18.20
CA ASN A 409 26.18 -12.08 18.16
C ASN A 409 26.93 -11.36 19.29
N GLY A 410 26.22 -10.68 20.20
CA GLY A 410 26.85 -9.99 21.33
C GLY A 410 27.73 -8.81 20.91
N VAL A 411 27.53 -8.24 19.71
CA VAL A 411 28.10 -6.95 19.34
C VAL A 411 27.32 -5.88 20.10
N MET A 412 27.56 -5.85 21.41
CA MET A 412 27.19 -4.76 22.29
C MET A 412 28.22 -3.68 22.07
N ASP A 413 27.74 -2.47 21.81
CA ASP A 413 28.48 -1.22 21.82
C ASP A 413 29.61 -1.25 22.88
N GLU A 414 30.86 -1.09 22.45
CA GLU A 414 32.06 -0.97 23.32
C GLU A 414 32.03 0.31 24.20
N THR A 415 30.91 1.02 24.28
CA THR A 415 30.81 2.32 24.97
C THR A 415 29.87 2.37 26.18
N VAL A 416 29.40 1.23 26.71
CA VAL A 416 28.58 1.21 27.93
C VAL A 416 29.38 0.70 29.13
N GLU A 417 29.89 1.64 29.94
CA GLU A 417 30.35 1.38 31.31
C GLU A 417 29.21 0.75 32.14
N PRO A 418 29.43 -0.41 32.78
CA PRO A 418 28.40 -1.10 33.55
C PRO A 418 28.24 -0.44 34.92
N GLY A 419 27.26 0.45 35.07
CA GLY A 419 26.87 0.92 36.38
C GLY A 419 25.88 2.08 36.39
N SER A 420 24.58 1.79 36.31
CA SER A 420 23.56 2.33 37.23
C SER A 420 22.14 1.92 36.83
N GLU A 421 21.40 1.47 37.84
CA GLU A 421 19.93 1.37 37.95
C GLU A 421 19.24 0.02 37.69
N ASN A 422 19.06 -0.70 38.81
CA ASN A 422 17.87 -1.44 39.27
C ASN A 422 17.24 -2.47 38.32
N ALA A 423 17.89 -3.64 38.24
CA ALA A 423 17.42 -4.84 37.56
C ALA A 423 16.39 -5.69 38.36
N ALA A 424 15.84 -5.20 39.47
CA ALA A 424 15.00 -6.03 40.35
C ALA A 424 13.49 -6.02 40.02
N ASP A 425 13.01 -5.12 39.16
CA ASP A 425 11.56 -4.98 38.87
C ASP A 425 11.14 -5.54 37.49
N SER A 426 12.08 -6.08 36.70
CA SER A 426 11.80 -6.57 35.34
C SER A 426 11.42 -8.04 35.25
N ASP A 427 11.76 -8.87 36.23
CA ASP A 427 11.74 -10.32 36.05
C ASP A 427 10.35 -10.96 36.18
N ALA A 428 9.41 -10.35 36.90
CA ALA A 428 8.04 -10.86 36.99
C ALA A 428 7.20 -10.59 35.72
N ALA A 429 7.51 -9.54 34.95
CA ALA A 429 6.80 -9.19 33.71
C ALA A 429 7.34 -9.92 32.46
N VAL A 430 8.57 -10.43 32.53
CA VAL A 430 9.28 -11.09 31.41
C VAL A 430 8.70 -12.49 31.11
N THR A 431 8.20 -13.20 32.12
CA THR A 431 7.70 -14.58 31.95
C THR A 431 6.26 -14.62 31.38
N ALA A 432 5.41 -13.63 31.73
CA ALA A 432 4.03 -13.56 31.24
C ALA A 432 3.92 -13.04 29.79
N THR A 433 4.84 -12.17 29.36
CA THR A 433 4.86 -11.57 28.02
C THR A 433 5.27 -12.56 26.91
N ALA A 434 6.11 -13.55 27.24
CA ALA A 434 6.53 -14.59 26.29
C ALA A 434 5.41 -15.58 25.95
N SER A 435 4.51 -15.87 26.90
CA SER A 435 3.40 -16.82 26.74
C SER A 435 2.28 -16.24 25.86
N GLY A 436 1.86 -14.99 26.12
CA GLY A 436 0.70 -14.41 25.42
C GLY A 436 0.93 -14.00 23.95
N ALA A 437 2.17 -13.75 23.53
CA ALA A 437 2.48 -13.47 22.12
C ALA A 437 2.38 -14.73 21.25
N ALA A 438 2.71 -15.91 21.81
CA ALA A 438 2.53 -17.18 21.13
C ALA A 438 1.05 -17.54 20.95
N THR A 439 0.21 -17.24 21.94
CA THR A 439 -1.25 -17.52 21.90
C THR A 439 -1.98 -16.64 20.88
N ALA A 440 -1.66 -15.35 20.79
CA ALA A 440 -2.29 -14.44 19.81
C ALA A 440 -1.85 -14.74 18.36
N MET A 441 -0.59 -15.15 18.15
CA MET A 441 -0.08 -15.55 16.84
C MET A 441 -0.63 -16.92 16.39
N GLY A 442 -0.85 -17.86 17.32
CA GLY A 442 -1.54 -19.12 17.04
C GLY A 442 -3.01 -18.92 16.68
N ALA A 443 -3.70 -17.99 17.35
CA ALA A 443 -5.10 -17.67 17.07
C ALA A 443 -5.30 -17.00 15.69
N GLY A 444 -4.39 -16.12 15.27
CA GLY A 444 -4.43 -15.50 13.94
C GLY A 444 -4.24 -16.51 12.78
N ALA A 445 -3.38 -17.51 12.97
CA ALA A 445 -3.21 -18.60 12.01
C ALA A 445 -4.42 -19.55 11.97
N ALA A 446 -5.03 -19.84 13.13
CA ALA A 446 -6.23 -20.68 13.22
C ALA A 446 -7.48 -20.02 12.62
N ALA A 447 -7.64 -18.69 12.78
CA ALA A 447 -8.75 -17.94 12.20
C ALA A 447 -8.70 -17.90 10.65
N ALA A 448 -7.51 -17.81 10.06
CA ALA A 448 -7.33 -17.87 8.61
C ALA A 448 -7.62 -19.26 8.02
N VAL A 449 -7.42 -20.33 8.80
CA VAL A 449 -7.73 -21.72 8.40
C VAL A 449 -9.22 -22.05 8.60
N GLY A 450 -9.84 -21.54 9.68
CA GLY A 450 -11.26 -21.78 9.98
C GLY A 450 -12.24 -21.17 8.97
N ALA A 451 -11.90 -20.02 8.37
CA ALA A 451 -12.71 -19.38 7.35
C ALA A 451 -12.78 -20.17 6.02
N GLY A 452 -11.78 -21.01 5.73
CA GLY A 452 -11.79 -21.89 4.56
C GLY A 452 -12.57 -23.19 4.75
N ALA A 453 -12.69 -23.69 5.99
CA ALA A 453 -13.35 -24.96 6.29
C ALA A 453 -14.87 -24.85 6.46
N SER A 454 -15.41 -23.65 6.73
CA SER A 454 -16.84 -23.43 6.97
C SER A 454 -17.71 -23.42 5.70
N MET A 455 -17.12 -23.50 4.49
CA MET A 455 -17.88 -23.53 3.23
C MET A 455 -18.23 -24.95 2.72
N TYR A 456 -17.87 -26.00 3.47
CA TYR A 456 -18.16 -27.39 3.10
C TYR A 456 -18.88 -28.15 4.23
N ALA A 457 -20.01 -27.64 4.70
CA ALA A 457 -20.91 -28.43 5.54
C ALA A 457 -22.35 -27.90 5.46
N GLY A 458 -23.04 -28.23 4.37
CA GLY A 458 -24.48 -28.11 4.27
C GLY A 458 -25.05 -29.35 3.63
N THR A 459 -25.62 -30.25 4.44
CA THR A 459 -26.86 -31.02 4.21
C THR A 459 -27.01 -32.07 5.30
N GLY A 460 -28.10 -32.03 6.07
CA GLY A 460 -28.42 -33.08 7.04
C GLY A 460 -29.56 -32.72 7.98
N THR A 461 -30.73 -33.27 7.71
CA THR A 461 -32.04 -33.07 8.32
C THR A 461 -32.20 -33.59 9.77
N SER A 462 -33.20 -33.00 10.46
CA SER A 462 -34.18 -33.63 11.39
C SER A 462 -33.97 -33.60 12.92
N THR A 463 -34.97 -32.97 13.57
CA THR A 463 -35.75 -33.39 14.76
C THR A 463 -35.12 -33.60 16.16
N GLY A 464 -35.80 -33.03 17.17
CA GLY A 464 -35.80 -33.48 18.58
C GLY A 464 -35.40 -32.39 19.58
N ALA A 465 -36.33 -31.77 20.31
CA ALA A 465 -36.66 -32.07 21.73
C ALA A 465 -35.41 -32.00 22.65
N GLY A 466 -35.28 -31.08 23.61
CA GLY A 466 -36.15 -30.82 24.76
C GLY A 466 -35.34 -31.02 26.06
N ALA A 467 -35.67 -30.27 27.12
CA ALA A 467 -35.12 -30.30 28.50
C ALA A 467 -33.75 -29.59 28.71
N ALA A 468 -33.57 -28.54 29.52
CA ALA A 468 -34.04 -28.18 30.88
C ALA A 468 -33.40 -29.01 32.01
N ALA A 469 -32.43 -28.40 32.73
CA ALA A 469 -32.11 -28.52 34.17
C ALA A 469 -30.76 -27.78 34.42
N SER A 470 -30.69 -26.67 35.16
CA SER A 470 -30.65 -26.56 36.64
C SER A 470 -29.32 -27.12 37.20
N MET A 471 -28.62 -26.58 38.21
CA MET A 471 -28.88 -25.64 39.29
C MET A 471 -27.54 -25.12 39.87
N HIS A 472 -27.66 -24.11 40.74
CA HIS A 472 -26.76 -23.68 41.83
C HIS A 472 -25.58 -22.77 41.48
N GLY A 473 -25.38 -21.62 42.12
CA GLY A 473 -26.14 -21.01 43.21
C GLY A 473 -25.28 -20.07 44.05
N SER A 474 -25.95 -19.03 44.57
CA SER A 474 -25.58 -18.16 45.71
C SER A 474 -24.52 -17.10 45.45
N ALA A 475 -24.86 -15.79 45.47
CA ALA A 475 -25.25 -14.92 46.62
C ALA A 475 -23.99 -14.16 47.09
N ALA A 476 -23.99 -12.90 47.54
CA ALA A 476 -24.89 -11.78 47.81
C ALA A 476 -23.95 -10.52 47.79
N ALA A 477 -24.31 -9.25 47.85
CA ALA A 477 -25.42 -8.44 48.34
C ALA A 477 -25.37 -7.11 47.52
N GLY A 478 -26.43 -6.34 47.28
CA GLY A 478 -27.61 -6.09 48.09
C GLY A 478 -27.44 -4.79 48.87
N ALA A 479 -27.88 -3.66 48.30
CA ALA A 479 -28.75 -2.66 48.96
C ALA A 479 -28.76 -1.34 48.16
N ALA A 480 -29.97 -0.87 47.92
CA ALA A 480 -30.32 0.30 47.14
C ALA A 480 -31.01 1.36 48.01
N LYS A 481 -31.06 2.57 47.44
CA LYS A 481 -32.14 3.59 47.54
C LYS A 481 -32.28 4.47 48.78
N GLY A 482 -32.51 5.76 48.47
CA GLY A 482 -33.12 6.81 49.29
C GLY A 482 -32.73 8.19 48.75
N THR A 483 -33.30 8.64 47.62
CA THR A 483 -34.37 9.66 47.51
C THR A 483 -34.07 11.01 48.18
N GLY A 484 -34.04 12.07 47.37
CA GLY A 484 -34.11 13.47 47.82
C GLY A 484 -34.16 14.42 46.63
N ALA A 485 -35.36 14.86 46.25
CA ALA A 485 -35.59 15.91 45.27
C ALA A 485 -35.78 17.25 45.97
N ALA A 486 -35.25 18.35 45.40
CA ALA A 486 -35.91 19.66 45.32
C ALA A 486 -35.07 20.72 44.59
N ALA A 487 -35.66 21.24 43.51
CA ALA A 487 -35.79 22.66 43.12
C ALA A 487 -34.59 23.62 43.04
N GLY A 488 -34.48 24.31 41.89
CA GLY A 488 -33.67 25.54 41.77
C GLY A 488 -33.54 26.08 40.35
N SER A 489 -34.56 26.77 39.87
CA SER A 489 -34.62 27.53 38.60
C SER A 489 -33.53 28.60 38.44
N ARG A 490 -33.09 28.88 37.20
CA ARG A 490 -33.16 30.24 36.59
C ARG A 490 -32.79 30.27 35.10
N ALA A 491 -33.47 31.17 34.40
CA ALA A 491 -33.61 31.27 32.96
C ALA A 491 -32.67 32.32 32.31
N ALA A 492 -32.46 32.14 31.00
CA ALA A 492 -32.46 33.09 29.87
C ALA A 492 -31.86 34.51 30.01
N GLY A 493 -31.09 34.92 28.99
CA GLY A 493 -30.89 36.34 28.70
C GLY A 493 -29.85 36.74 27.63
N ARG A 494 -30.31 36.80 26.36
CA ARG A 494 -30.10 37.88 25.36
C ARG A 494 -28.69 38.38 24.93
N TYR A 495 -28.47 38.25 23.60
CA TYR A 495 -27.82 39.22 22.68
C TYR A 495 -28.48 40.63 22.71
N PRO A 496 -27.76 41.72 22.36
CA PRO A 496 -27.58 42.22 20.96
C PRO A 496 -26.17 42.82 20.73
N GLY A 497 -25.64 43.25 19.58
CA GLY A 497 -26.08 43.58 18.21
C GLY A 497 -24.86 44.24 17.49
N GLY A 498 -24.74 44.10 16.17
CA GLY A 498 -23.50 44.37 15.41
C GLY A 498 -23.22 45.81 14.91
N LYS A 499 -22.19 45.97 14.05
CA LYS A 499 -22.07 46.96 12.95
C LYS A 499 -20.85 46.74 12.03
N ALA A 500 -21.15 46.71 10.72
CA ALA A 500 -20.46 47.25 9.52
C ALA A 500 -18.96 47.01 9.22
N GLY A 501 -18.68 46.52 7.99
CA GLY A 501 -17.36 46.54 7.33
C GLY A 501 -17.13 47.74 6.40
N PRO A 502 -16.07 47.72 5.58
CA PRO A 502 -16.24 47.96 4.14
C PRO A 502 -15.45 47.00 3.22
N ARG A 503 -15.84 47.08 1.95
CA ARG A 503 -15.56 46.25 0.77
C ARG A 503 -14.14 46.40 0.20
N THR A 504 -13.60 45.32 -0.38
CA THR A 504 -13.02 45.31 -1.74
C THR A 504 -13.14 43.89 -2.32
N ALA A 505 -13.77 43.78 -3.48
CA ALA A 505 -14.06 42.54 -4.20
C ALA A 505 -13.03 42.32 -5.33
N THR A 506 -12.49 41.10 -5.43
CA THR A 506 -11.85 40.58 -6.65
C THR A 506 -12.73 39.44 -7.19
N ARG A 507 -13.12 39.55 -8.46
CA ARG A 507 -13.98 38.60 -9.18
C ARG A 507 -13.31 37.21 -9.31
N PRO A 508 -14.05 36.10 -9.21
CA PRO A 508 -13.57 34.80 -9.66
C PRO A 508 -13.80 34.64 -11.18
N SER A 509 -12.77 34.18 -11.89
CA SER A 509 -12.86 33.77 -13.29
C SER A 509 -13.74 32.52 -13.44
N ALA A 510 -14.80 32.60 -14.25
CA ALA A 510 -15.64 31.45 -14.58
C ALA A 510 -14.82 30.41 -15.38
N ARG A 511 -14.84 29.16 -14.92
CA ARG A 511 -14.30 27.99 -15.63
C ARG A 511 -15.44 27.07 -16.00
N ASP A 512 -15.31 26.35 -17.11
CA ASP A 512 -16.28 25.34 -17.50
C ASP A 512 -16.21 24.07 -16.62
N ALA A 513 -17.12 23.12 -16.85
CA ALA A 513 -17.22 21.85 -16.12
C ALA A 513 -15.97 20.93 -16.24
N TYR A 514 -14.96 21.35 -17.02
CA TYR A 514 -13.67 20.68 -17.17
C TYR A 514 -12.49 21.55 -16.72
N GLY A 515 -12.75 22.65 -16.02
CA GLY A 515 -11.73 23.48 -15.39
C GLY A 515 -10.93 24.37 -16.35
N ARG A 516 -11.41 24.60 -17.60
CA ARG A 516 -10.74 25.49 -18.55
C ARG A 516 -11.19 26.94 -18.39
N LEU A 517 -10.26 27.88 -18.53
CA LEU A 517 -10.53 29.32 -18.52
C LEU A 517 -11.24 29.73 -19.82
N LEU A 518 -12.39 30.40 -19.69
CA LEU A 518 -13.09 31.03 -20.82
C LEU A 518 -12.45 32.40 -21.10
N ASN A 519 -11.84 32.56 -22.27
CA ASN A 519 -11.21 33.82 -22.70
C ASN A 519 -12.20 34.65 -23.56
N PRO A 520 -12.41 35.96 -23.32
CA PRO A 520 -13.25 36.79 -24.17
C PRO A 520 -12.48 37.24 -25.43
N ALA A 521 -13.15 37.21 -26.58
CA ALA A 521 -12.60 37.48 -27.91
C ALA A 521 -12.44 38.98 -28.23
N GLY A 522 -11.52 39.31 -29.17
CA GLY A 522 -11.51 40.62 -29.84
C GLY A 522 -10.30 40.93 -30.74
N THR A 523 -10.34 40.47 -32.00
CA THR A 523 -9.96 41.16 -33.27
C THR A 523 -8.73 42.07 -33.39
N THR A 524 -7.79 41.71 -34.29
CA THR A 524 -7.17 42.47 -35.42
C THR A 524 -5.97 41.63 -35.88
N GLY A 525 -5.86 41.13 -37.11
CA GLY A 525 -5.57 41.83 -38.36
C GLY A 525 -4.50 41.00 -39.11
N ASN A 526 -4.81 40.56 -40.33
CA ASN A 526 -3.96 39.74 -41.21
C ASN A 526 -2.64 40.44 -41.60
N ALA A 527 -1.55 39.68 -41.71
CA ALA A 527 -0.49 39.92 -42.70
C ALA A 527 0.28 38.61 -42.98
N GLY A 528 0.37 38.26 -44.26
CA GLY A 528 1.13 37.11 -44.76
C GLY A 528 2.43 37.52 -45.44
N ALA A 529 3.33 36.54 -45.53
CA ALA A 529 4.35 36.28 -46.56
C ALA A 529 5.51 37.28 -46.83
N THR A 530 6.66 36.64 -47.15
CA THR A 530 7.84 37.07 -47.95
C THR A 530 9.14 37.54 -47.28
N ALA A 531 10.17 36.67 -47.41
CA ALA A 531 11.52 36.86 -47.96
C ALA A 531 12.47 38.03 -47.54
N GLY A 532 13.74 37.67 -47.24
CA GLY A 532 14.93 38.28 -47.87
C GLY A 532 16.04 38.91 -46.99
N GLY A 533 17.29 38.43 -47.18
CA GLY A 533 18.57 39.20 -47.08
C GLY A 533 19.30 39.25 -45.71
N ALA A 534 20.48 38.62 -45.53
CA ALA A 534 21.86 39.16 -45.75
C ALA A 534 22.35 40.01 -44.54
N GLU A 535 23.51 39.90 -43.87
CA GLU A 535 24.96 39.75 -44.17
C GLU A 535 25.69 39.49 -42.80
N ALA A 536 26.69 38.62 -42.60
CA ALA A 536 28.15 38.67 -42.90
C ALA A 536 29.10 38.96 -41.69
N LYS A 537 30.29 38.33 -41.75
CA LYS A 537 31.53 38.37 -40.91
C LYS A 537 31.60 37.41 -39.69
N GLY A 538 32.61 36.56 -39.48
CA GLY A 538 33.87 36.27 -40.20
C GLY A 538 34.97 35.83 -39.20
N THR A 539 35.72 34.75 -39.56
CA THR A 539 37.13 34.39 -39.16
C THR A 539 37.40 34.04 -37.68
N THR A 540 38.25 33.10 -37.24
CA THR A 540 39.44 32.33 -37.70
C THR A 540 39.74 31.33 -36.54
N GLY A 541 40.45 30.20 -36.61
CA GLY A 541 41.32 29.59 -37.60
C GLY A 541 41.84 28.25 -37.04
N GLN A 542 42.27 27.38 -37.95
CA GLN A 542 42.77 26.03 -37.77
C GLN A 542 44.31 26.05 -37.87
N ARG A 543 45.03 25.21 -37.12
CA ARG A 543 46.41 24.78 -37.46
C ARG A 543 46.69 23.35 -37.00
N ASP A 544 47.14 22.56 -37.97
CA ASP A 544 47.71 21.23 -37.89
C ASP A 544 49.09 21.22 -37.21
N ALA A 545 49.48 20.05 -36.68
CA ALA A 545 50.75 19.37 -37.00
C ALA A 545 50.92 18.08 -36.15
N SER A 546 51.12 16.95 -36.84
CA SER A 546 51.84 15.75 -36.36
C SER A 546 53.32 15.88 -36.83
N PRO A 547 54.31 15.12 -36.31
CA PRO A 547 54.53 13.74 -36.78
C PRO A 547 55.25 12.75 -35.82
N ASP A 548 55.34 11.47 -36.27
CA ASP A 548 56.37 10.43 -36.02
C ASP A 548 56.49 9.79 -34.61
N SER A 549 56.85 8.50 -34.41
CA SER A 549 57.11 7.31 -35.25
C SER A 549 57.41 6.09 -34.31
N ARG A 550 57.50 4.89 -34.90
CA ARG A 550 58.19 3.62 -34.47
C ARG A 550 57.37 2.50 -33.80
N VAL A 551 57.13 1.37 -34.51
CA VAL A 551 57.90 0.07 -34.62
C VAL A 551 57.43 -0.94 -33.54
N GLY A 552 57.08 -2.21 -33.81
CA GLY A 552 57.02 -3.03 -35.02
C GLY A 552 56.59 -4.49 -34.72
N THR A 553 56.16 -5.19 -35.79
CA THR A 553 56.34 -6.65 -36.13
C THR A 553 55.80 -7.73 -35.15
N HIS A 554 55.01 -8.73 -35.56
CA HIS A 554 55.35 -9.79 -36.53
C HIS A 554 54.14 -10.67 -36.98
N THR A 555 54.05 -10.93 -38.31
CA THR A 555 53.69 -12.18 -39.06
C THR A 555 52.39 -12.96 -38.76
N SER A 556 51.43 -13.04 -39.71
CA SER A 556 51.27 -14.02 -40.84
C SER A 556 50.65 -15.36 -40.35
N THR A 557 49.61 -16.00 -40.89
CA THR A 557 49.07 -16.21 -42.27
C THR A 557 47.70 -16.92 -42.05
N ALA A 558 46.54 -16.44 -42.51
CA ALA A 558 45.91 -16.52 -43.83
C ALA A 558 45.56 -17.95 -44.35
N HIS A 559 44.25 -18.22 -44.51
CA HIS A 559 43.54 -18.87 -45.63
C HIS A 559 42.05 -18.97 -45.20
N ALA A 560 41.09 -18.12 -45.59
CA ALA A 560 40.59 -17.70 -46.90
C ALA A 560 39.98 -18.84 -47.73
N PHE A 561 38.64 -18.87 -47.81
CA PHE A 561 37.93 -19.15 -49.06
C PHE A 561 36.72 -18.22 -49.20
N HIS A 562 36.72 -17.51 -50.33
CA HIS A 562 35.74 -16.58 -50.88
C HIS A 562 34.48 -17.29 -51.38
N THR A 563 33.36 -16.57 -51.45
CA THR A 563 32.64 -16.11 -52.69
C THR A 563 31.23 -15.66 -52.30
N THR A 564 30.91 -14.37 -52.23
CA THR A 564 30.48 -13.43 -53.30
C THR A 564 29.03 -13.52 -53.78
N HIS A 565 28.41 -12.33 -53.78
CA HIS A 565 27.40 -11.78 -54.71
C HIS A 565 25.89 -11.89 -54.44
N ALA A 566 25.34 -10.69 -54.19
CA ALA A 566 24.33 -10.01 -55.01
C ALA A 566 22.83 -10.17 -54.68
N ALA A 567 22.21 -9.00 -54.49
CA ALA A 567 20.78 -8.74 -54.58
C ALA A 567 20.19 -9.13 -55.95
N PRO A 568 18.87 -9.33 -56.03
CA PRO A 568 18.11 -8.45 -56.91
C PRO A 568 16.67 -8.13 -56.44
N SER A 569 16.23 -6.91 -56.75
CA SER A 569 14.88 -6.57 -57.24
C SER A 569 15.09 -6.14 -58.71
N PRO A 570 14.19 -6.34 -59.71
CA PRO A 570 12.78 -5.87 -59.69
C PRO A 570 11.76 -6.67 -60.56
N ARG A 571 10.48 -6.25 -60.49
CA ARG A 571 9.42 -6.18 -61.53
C ARG A 571 8.06 -6.82 -61.17
N GLN A 572 7.03 -5.98 -61.34
CA GLN A 572 5.59 -6.30 -61.41
C GLN A 572 5.26 -7.28 -62.56
N PRO A 573 4.04 -7.85 -62.53
CA PRO A 573 3.09 -7.54 -63.59
C PRO A 573 1.71 -7.07 -63.08
N ASP A 574 1.05 -6.32 -63.95
CA ASP A 574 -0.26 -5.69 -63.81
C ASP A 574 -1.43 -6.67 -63.64
N GLY A 575 -2.45 -6.19 -62.93
CA GLY A 575 -3.82 -6.17 -63.46
C GLY A 575 -4.77 -7.28 -63.01
N THR A 576 -5.53 -7.04 -61.95
CA THR A 576 -7.01 -7.09 -62.00
C THR A 576 -7.64 -6.27 -60.87
N ARG A 577 -8.09 -5.08 -61.30
CA ARG A 577 -9.23 -4.26 -60.86
C ARG A 577 -10.21 -4.90 -59.85
N ALA A 578 -10.27 -4.34 -58.65
CA ALA A 578 -11.50 -4.24 -57.85
C ALA A 578 -11.50 -2.90 -57.12
N ALA A 579 -12.50 -2.07 -57.41
CA ALA A 579 -12.68 -0.73 -56.85
C ALA A 579 -13.07 -0.78 -55.36
N PRO A 580 -12.77 0.28 -54.58
CA PRO A 580 -13.01 0.31 -53.14
C PRO A 580 -14.50 0.53 -52.83
N ALA A 581 -15.03 -0.27 -51.91
CA ALA A 581 -16.36 -0.07 -51.34
C ALA A 581 -16.41 1.22 -50.49
N PRO A 582 -17.54 1.96 -50.51
CA PRO A 582 -17.64 3.29 -49.93
C PRO A 582 -17.74 3.29 -48.41
N ALA A 583 -17.28 4.39 -47.83
CA ALA A 583 -17.40 4.76 -46.42
C ALA A 583 -18.84 4.53 -45.90
N SER A 584 -18.99 3.66 -44.91
CA SER A 584 -20.23 3.52 -44.17
C SER A 584 -20.38 4.68 -43.19
N ALA A 585 -21.49 5.40 -43.37
CA ALA A 585 -21.93 6.49 -42.54
C ALA A 585 -22.17 6.06 -41.08
N ARG A 586 -21.85 6.96 -40.15
CA ARG A 586 -22.30 6.94 -38.76
C ARG A 586 -23.82 6.70 -38.67
N PRO A 587 -24.32 5.81 -37.79
CA PRO A 587 -25.71 5.88 -37.36
C PRO A 587 -25.88 7.07 -36.41
N ALA A 588 -26.94 7.84 -36.65
CA ALA A 588 -27.40 8.92 -35.80
C ALA A 588 -27.78 8.44 -34.39
N ALA A 589 -27.58 9.31 -33.41
CA ALA A 589 -27.89 9.11 -32.00
C ALA A 589 -29.35 8.68 -31.79
N ALA A 590 -29.56 7.52 -31.17
CA ALA A 590 -30.85 7.14 -30.61
C ALA A 590 -31.13 7.96 -29.36
N LYS A 591 -32.32 8.59 -29.31
CA LYS A 591 -32.86 9.27 -28.13
C LYS A 591 -32.96 8.30 -26.94
N PRO A 592 -32.73 8.74 -25.69
CA PRO A 592 -32.87 7.87 -24.53
C PRO A 592 -34.34 7.47 -24.35
N ALA A 593 -34.57 6.16 -24.17
CA ALA A 593 -35.87 5.61 -23.83
C ALA A 593 -36.33 6.17 -22.46
N GLY A 594 -37.48 6.83 -22.45
CA GLY A 594 -38.13 7.29 -21.23
C GLY A 594 -38.49 6.11 -20.32
N LYS A 595 -38.38 6.33 -19.01
CA LYS A 595 -38.82 5.41 -17.94
C LYS A 595 -40.21 4.85 -18.28
N ARG A 596 -40.31 3.54 -18.47
CA ARG A 596 -41.61 2.84 -18.56
C ARG A 596 -42.20 2.77 -17.15
N THR A 597 -43.28 3.49 -16.92
CA THR A 597 -44.14 3.33 -15.74
C THR A 597 -44.77 1.94 -15.78
N PRO A 598 -44.81 1.17 -14.67
CA PRO A 598 -45.51 -0.11 -14.64
C PRO A 598 -47.03 0.10 -14.84
N PRO A 599 -47.74 -0.87 -15.44
CA PRO A 599 -49.16 -0.74 -15.73
C PRO A 599 -49.99 -0.72 -14.43
N ALA A 600 -51.00 0.16 -14.39
CA ALA A 600 -51.88 0.32 -13.24
C ALA A 600 -52.65 -0.98 -12.96
N ARG A 601 -52.71 -1.35 -11.67
CA ARG A 601 -53.49 -2.48 -11.17
C ARG A 601 -54.59 -1.98 -10.25
N ASP A 602 -55.73 -2.66 -10.24
CA ASP A 602 -56.79 -2.40 -9.28
C ASP A 602 -56.41 -2.89 -7.86
N LYS A 603 -57.30 -2.67 -6.89
CA LYS A 603 -57.09 -3.07 -5.48
C LYS A 603 -56.92 -4.58 -5.29
N ASP A 604 -57.30 -5.37 -6.30
CA ASP A 604 -57.19 -6.84 -6.30
C ASP A 604 -56.03 -7.33 -7.19
N GLY A 605 -55.17 -6.42 -7.66
CA GLY A 605 -53.93 -6.73 -8.38
C GLY A 605 -54.12 -7.08 -9.85
N ARG A 606 -55.27 -6.80 -10.46
CA ARG A 606 -55.54 -7.07 -11.89
C ARG A 606 -55.15 -5.88 -12.76
N LEU A 607 -54.62 -6.18 -13.95
CA LEU A 607 -54.20 -5.19 -14.94
C LEU A 607 -55.41 -4.42 -15.49
N ILE A 608 -55.42 -3.09 -15.30
CA ILE A 608 -56.45 -2.22 -15.86
C ILE A 608 -56.14 -2.00 -17.35
N ARG A 609 -57.09 -2.35 -18.23
CA ARG A 609 -56.94 -2.14 -19.68
C ARG A 609 -57.21 -0.67 -20.00
N PRO A 610 -56.46 -0.04 -20.93
CA PRO A 610 -56.73 1.34 -21.32
C PRO A 610 -58.06 1.41 -22.10
N GLY A 611 -59.08 2.07 -21.54
CA GLY A 611 -60.36 2.33 -22.20
C GLY A 611 -61.65 2.02 -21.41
N GLU A 612 -61.55 1.62 -20.15
CA GLU A 612 -62.69 1.45 -19.22
C GLU A 612 -62.63 2.43 -18.05
#